data_AF-U9UMJ7-F1
#
_entry.id   AF-U9UMJ7-F1
#
_cell.length_a   1.000
_cell.length_b   1.000
_cell.length_c   1.000
_cell.angle_alpha   90.00
_cell.angle_beta   90.00
_cell.angle_gamma   90.00
#
_symmetry.space_group_name_H-M   'P 1'
#
loop_
_entity.id
_entity.type
_entity.pdbx_description
1 polymer ?
#
loop_
_entity_poly.entity_id
_entity_poly.type
_entity_poly.pdbx_seq_one_letter_code
_entity_poly.pdbx_strand_id
1 'polypeptide(L)'
;KKAHVYLQPGKDHEGYWTSKYLINQIKIKAIPIFETLFPNCIALFAFDNSSNHAAFKPDILIANKMNLKPSSKQLKMRDTVLN
;
A
#
# COMPACT_ATOMS: atom_id res chain seq x y z
N LYS A 1 -3.74 -7.21 23.75
CA LYS A 1 -2.78 -6.60 22.79
C LYS A 1 -3.58 -5.67 21.86
N LYS A 2 -3.17 -4.42 21.61
CA LYS A 2 -3.86 -3.53 20.66
C LYS A 2 -3.43 -3.86 19.22
N ALA A 3 -4.39 -4.04 18.32
CA ALA A 3 -4.15 -4.43 16.92
C ALA A 3 -4.28 -3.26 15.92
N HIS A 4 -4.10 -2.02 16.38
CA HIS A 4 -4.12 -0.84 15.52
C HIS A 4 -2.79 -0.08 15.57
N VAL A 5 -2.54 0.69 14.51
CA VAL A 5 -1.42 1.64 14.39
C VAL A 5 -2.01 2.99 14.00
N TYR A 6 -1.53 4.06 14.62
CA TYR A 6 -1.91 5.42 14.26
C TYR A 6 -0.91 5.97 13.24
N LEU A 7 -1.41 6.59 12.18
CA LEU A 7 -0.61 7.44 11.29
C LEU A 7 -1.09 8.88 11.47
N GLN A 8 -0.15 9.81 11.54
CA GLN A 8 -0.44 11.23 11.52
C GLN A 8 -0.39 11.72 10.07
N PRO A 9 -1.50 12.22 9.50
CA PRO A 9 -1.47 12.80 8.16
C PRO A 9 -0.65 14.11 8.19
N GLY A 10 0.28 14.22 7.24
CA GLY A 10 1.09 15.40 6.96
C GLY A 10 0.60 16.15 5.71
N LYS A 11 1.39 17.11 5.25
CA LYS A 11 1.08 17.92 4.07
C LYS A 11 1.30 17.10 2.78
N ASP A 12 0.58 17.38 1.70
CA ASP A 12 0.82 16.80 0.37
C ASP A 12 0.87 15.26 0.30
N HIS A 13 -0.09 14.59 0.93
CA HIS A 13 -0.15 13.13 1.06
C HIS A 13 0.92 12.47 1.94
N GLU A 14 1.76 13.25 2.63
CA GLU A 14 2.59 12.72 3.70
C GLU A 14 1.71 12.08 4.77
N GLY A 15 2.11 10.91 5.29
CA GLY A 15 1.33 10.17 6.29
C GLY A 15 0.09 9.46 5.77
N TYR A 16 -0.17 9.44 4.45
CA TYR A 16 -1.26 8.64 3.90
C TYR A 16 -0.97 7.15 4.04
N TRP A 17 -2.03 6.37 4.27
CA TRP A 17 -1.92 4.92 4.35
C TRP A 17 -1.59 4.35 2.96
N THR A 18 -0.62 3.44 2.92
CA THR A 18 -0.13 2.77 1.70
C THR A 18 -0.16 1.27 1.94
N SER A 19 -0.08 0.49 0.87
CA SER A 19 0.05 -0.97 0.96
C SER A 19 1.24 -1.41 1.81
N LYS A 20 2.33 -0.63 1.83
CA LYS A 20 3.50 -0.92 2.68
C LYS A 20 3.15 -0.84 4.16
N TYR A 21 2.36 0.16 4.58
CA TYR A 21 1.91 0.29 5.95
C TYR A 21 0.96 -0.84 6.36
N LEU A 22 0.05 -1.24 5.45
CA LEU A 22 -0.82 -2.41 5.67
C LEU A 22 0.00 -3.68 5.91
N ILE A 23 0.94 -3.99 5.01
CA ILE A 23 1.82 -5.17 5.11
C ILE A 23 2.58 -5.15 6.44
N ASN A 24 3.09 -3.98 6.84
CA ASN A 24 3.85 -3.84 8.07
C ASN A 24 2.99 -4.08 9.31
N GLN A 25 1.75 -3.55 9.34
CA GLN A 25 0.80 -3.79 10.44
C GLN A 25 0.46 -5.28 10.56
N ILE A 26 0.23 -5.96 9.43
CA ILE A 26 -0.11 -7.39 9.42
C ILE A 26 1.06 -8.20 10.01
N LYS A 27 2.28 -7.96 9.53
CA LYS A 27 3.48 -8.70 9.95
C LYS A 27 3.86 -8.45 11.40
N ILE A 28 3.82 -7.20 11.85
CA ILE A 28 4.34 -6.83 13.18
C ILE A 28 3.27 -6.97 14.28
N LYS A 29 1.98 -6.83 13.93
CA LYS A 29 0.88 -6.83 14.92
C LYS A 29 -0.07 -8.00 14.73
N ALA A 30 -0.71 -8.10 13.57
CA ALA A 30 -1.84 -9.03 13.40
C ALA A 30 -1.40 -10.50 13.52
N ILE A 31 -0.35 -10.91 12.80
CA ILE A 31 0.14 -12.30 12.80
C ILE A 31 0.62 -12.72 14.20
N PRO A 32 1.51 -11.98 14.89
CA PRO A 32 1.96 -12.39 16.22
C PRO A 32 0.83 -12.43 17.26
N ILE A 33 -0.18 -11.56 17.14
CA ILE A 33 -1.37 -11.60 18.00
C ILE A 33 -2.16 -12.88 17.73
N PHE A 34 -2.43 -13.19 16.47
CA PHE A 34 -3.18 -14.37 16.07
C PHE A 34 -2.48 -15.66 16.52
N GLU A 35 -1.19 -15.83 16.21
CA GLU A 35 -0.41 -17.02 16.56
C GLU A 35 -0.35 -17.24 18.08
N THR A 36 -0.31 -16.16 18.87
CA THR A 36 -0.37 -16.28 20.35
C THR A 36 -1.72 -16.80 20.83
N LEU A 37 -2.81 -16.33 20.22
CA LEU A 37 -4.18 -16.62 20.69
C LEU A 37 -4.73 -17.94 20.13
N PHE A 38 -4.24 -18.37 18.96
CA PHE A 38 -4.77 -19.50 18.22
C PHE A 38 -3.65 -20.37 17.62
N PRO A 39 -2.82 -21.03 18.46
CA PRO A 39 -1.59 -21.69 18.02
C PRO A 39 -1.79 -22.85 17.02
N ASN A 40 -3.00 -23.42 16.95
CA ASN A 40 -3.34 -24.55 16.06
C ASN A 40 -4.34 -24.17 14.96
N CYS A 41 -4.53 -22.88 14.70
CA CYS A 41 -5.45 -22.39 13.67
C CYS A 41 -4.70 -21.73 12.53
N ILE A 42 -5.32 -21.72 11.35
CA ILE A 42 -4.82 -20.98 10.17
C ILE A 42 -5.68 -19.73 10.02
N ALA A 43 -5.03 -18.57 9.89
CA ALA A 43 -5.71 -17.31 9.61
C ALA A 43 -5.84 -17.07 8.10
N LEU A 44 -7.02 -16.63 7.68
CA LEU A 44 -7.25 -16.03 6.36
C LEU A 44 -7.45 -14.52 6.52
N PHE A 45 -6.58 -13.73 5.90
CA PHE A 45 -6.72 -12.28 5.84
C PHE A 45 -7.19 -11.85 4.45
N ALA A 46 -8.43 -11.38 4.36
CA ALA A 46 -9.00 -10.83 3.12
C ALA A 46 -9.08 -9.30 3.23
N PHE A 47 -8.62 -8.59 2.21
CA PHE A 47 -8.64 -7.13 2.14
C PHE A 47 -9.52 -6.68 0.98
N ASP A 48 -10.17 -5.53 1.15
CA ASP A 48 -10.80 -4.86 0.04
C ASP A 48 -9.73 -4.29 -0.92
N ASN A 49 -10.11 -4.06 -2.18
CA ASN A 49 -9.24 -3.40 -3.15
C ASN A 49 -9.42 -1.87 -3.06
N SER A 50 -9.43 -1.32 -1.85
CA SER A 50 -9.53 0.13 -1.70
C SER A 50 -8.30 0.82 -2.29
N SER A 51 -8.50 2.00 -2.88
CA SER A 51 -7.43 2.79 -3.51
C SER A 51 -6.27 3.12 -2.55
N ASN A 52 -6.54 3.11 -1.24
CA ASN A 52 -5.54 3.33 -0.18
C ASN A 52 -4.58 2.13 -0.01
N HIS A 53 -4.86 1.00 -0.65
CA HIS A 53 -4.00 -0.17 -0.72
C HIS A 53 -3.37 -0.37 -2.10
N ALA A 54 -3.56 0.55 -3.03
CA ALA A 54 -3.02 0.42 -4.38
C ALA A 54 -1.48 0.38 -4.35
N ALA A 55 -0.93 -0.80 -4.59
CA ALA A 55 0.51 -1.02 -4.76
C ALA A 55 0.86 -0.86 -6.24
N PHE A 56 1.26 0.34 -6.63
CA PHE A 56 1.75 0.61 -7.98
C PHE A 56 3.20 0.10 -8.13
N LYS A 57 3.51 -0.58 -9.24
CA LYS A 57 4.92 -0.83 -9.58
C LYS A 57 5.63 0.51 -9.84
N PRO A 58 6.95 0.61 -9.60
CA PRO A 58 7.69 1.86 -9.78
C PRO A 58 7.59 2.45 -11.19
N ASP A 59 7.35 1.60 -12.18
CA ASP A 59 7.33 1.88 -13.61
C ASP A 59 5.92 1.92 -14.21
N ILE A 60 4.84 1.82 -13.41
CA ILE A 60 3.50 1.82 -13.97
C ILE A 60 3.10 3.21 -14.48
N LEU A 61 2.29 3.26 -15.54
CA LEU A 61 1.73 4.50 -16.06
C LEU A 61 0.84 5.18 -15.02
N ILE A 62 1.25 6.34 -14.51
CA ILE A 62 0.49 7.17 -13.57
C ILE A 62 0.33 8.55 -14.17
N ALA A 63 -0.91 8.92 -14.53
CA ALA A 63 -1.22 10.18 -15.20
C ALA A 63 -0.68 11.40 -14.44
N ASN A 64 -0.81 11.42 -13.11
CA ASN A 64 -0.32 12.52 -12.27
C ASN A 64 1.22 12.63 -12.19
N LYS A 65 1.96 11.64 -12.73
CA LYS A 65 3.42 11.68 -12.88
C LYS A 65 3.86 11.94 -14.32
N MET A 66 2.92 12.13 -15.24
CA MET A 66 3.22 12.54 -16.60
C MET A 66 3.45 14.05 -16.66
N ASN A 67 4.42 14.45 -17.48
CA ASN A 67 4.62 15.87 -17.77
C ASN A 67 3.45 16.40 -18.59
N LEU A 68 2.85 17.51 -18.14
CA LEU A 68 1.79 18.20 -18.88
C LEU A 68 2.34 18.94 -20.12
N LYS A 69 3.62 19.29 -20.10
CA LYS A 69 4.31 20.05 -21.17
C LYS A 69 5.68 19.41 -21.49
N PRO A 70 6.27 19.62 -22.68
CA PRO A 70 7.52 18.97 -23.11
C PRO A 70 8.81 19.38 -22.36
N SER A 71 8.74 19.93 -21.15
CA SER A 71 9.82 20.73 -20.56
C SER A 71 10.62 20.05 -19.45
N SER A 72 10.61 18.72 -19.32
CA SER A 72 11.47 18.01 -18.36
C SER A 72 11.71 16.55 -18.74
N LYS A 73 12.61 15.87 -18.01
CA LYS A 73 12.90 14.44 -18.20
C LYS A 73 11.70 13.60 -17.72
N GLN A 74 10.93 13.08 -18.67
CA GLN A 74 9.80 12.20 -18.43
C GLN A 74 10.24 10.89 -17.75
N LEU A 75 9.50 10.43 -16.73
CA LEU A 75 9.69 9.13 -16.12
C LEU A 75 9.43 8.00 -17.14
N LYS A 76 10.32 7.00 -17.20
CA LYS A 76 10.08 5.78 -17.96
C LYS A 76 8.94 5.00 -17.30
N MET A 77 7.79 4.95 -17.96
CA MET A 77 6.63 4.19 -17.54
C MET A 77 6.30 3.15 -18.61
N ARG A 78 5.79 1.98 -18.20
CA ARG A 78 5.35 0.91 -19.10
C ARG A 78 3.88 1.05 -19.46
N ASP A 79 3.54 0.58 -20.65
CA ASP A 79 2.17 0.60 -21.16
C ASP A 79 1.21 -0.21 -20.29
N THR A 80 -0.03 0.25 -20.23
CA THR A 80 -1.13 -0.51 -19.65
C THR A 80 -1.67 -1.46 -20.72
N VAL A 81 -1.42 -2.76 -20.56
CA VAL A 81 -2.06 -3.80 -21.37
C VAL A 81 -3.38 -4.18 -20.68
N LEU A 82 -4.50 -3.90 -21.35
CA LEU A 82 -5.81 -4.45 -20.98
C LEU A 82 -5.96 -5.80 -21.68
N ASN A 83 -6.10 -6.85 -20.89
CA ASN A 83 -6.42 -8.20 -21.36
C ASN A 83 -7.92 -8.41 -21.34
#